data_AF-A0A1C1CRZ3-F1
#
_entry.id   AF-A0A1C1CRZ3-F1
#
_cell.length_a   1.000
_cell.length_b   1.000
_cell.length_c   1.000
_cell.angle_alpha   90.00
_cell.angle_beta   90.00
_cell.angle_gamma   90.00
#
_symmetry.space_group_name_H-M   'P 1'
#
loop_
_entity.id
_entity.type
_entity.pdbx_description
1 polymer ?
#
loop_
_entity_poly.entity_id
_entity_poly.type
_entity_poly.pdbx_seq_one_letter_code
_entity_poly.pdbx_strand_id
1 'polypeptide(L)'
;MSPPTGPLCISLKFLKWLPLYEKEKPFQIFINIPEDATDKRTTNLAFENVKVTIEDVRSFPRNHFLLDKHGFTYHSHYLQLDHIADRESVEQRYLPAMESLLRSALESVDRVFFFDWRLRKNAPETEGALIDLNDLTTWLRPALHLHVGT
;
A
#
# COMPACT_ATOMS: atom_id res chain seq x y z
N MET A 1 23.35 -11.89 -4.53
CA MET A 1 22.62 -12.53 -5.64
C MET A 1 21.95 -11.41 -6.42
N SER A 2 22.31 -11.17 -7.68
CA SER A 2 21.58 -10.21 -8.50
C SER A 2 20.16 -10.72 -8.70
N PRO A 3 19.12 -9.88 -8.57
CA PRO A 3 17.75 -10.32 -8.84
C PRO A 3 17.65 -10.83 -10.28
N PRO A 4 16.80 -11.84 -10.56
CA PRO A 4 16.61 -12.37 -11.90
C PRO A 4 16.27 -11.23 -12.87
N THR A 5 16.98 -11.19 -14.00
CA THR A 5 16.85 -10.15 -15.02
C THR A 5 15.78 -10.59 -16.01
N GLY A 6 14.52 -10.22 -15.78
CA GLY A 6 13.42 -10.52 -16.69
C GLY A 6 12.08 -10.73 -15.98
N PRO A 7 11.01 -11.00 -16.75
CA PRO A 7 9.69 -11.27 -16.21
C PRO A 7 9.71 -12.48 -15.27
N LEU A 8 9.08 -12.35 -14.10
CA LEU A 8 8.94 -13.41 -13.12
C LEU A 8 7.48 -13.83 -13.02
N CYS A 9 7.20 -15.12 -13.21
CA CYS A 9 5.88 -15.69 -12.93
C CYS A 9 5.79 -16.04 -11.44
N ILE A 10 4.92 -15.34 -10.71
CA ILE A 10 4.68 -15.58 -9.28
C ILE A 10 3.21 -15.84 -8.99
N SER A 11 2.92 -16.45 -7.85
CA SER A 11 1.56 -16.60 -7.35
C SER A 11 1.25 -15.49 -6.35
N LEU A 12 0.24 -14.67 -6.65
CA LEU A 12 -0.26 -13.60 -5.80
C LEU A 12 -1.66 -13.91 -5.27
N LYS A 13 -1.98 -13.40 -4.08
CA LYS A 13 -3.30 -13.57 -3.45
C LYS A 13 -4.23 -12.41 -3.82
N PHE A 14 -5.22 -12.69 -4.65
CA PHE A 14 -6.27 -11.75 -5.01
C PHE A 14 -7.52 -11.99 -4.19
N LEU A 15 -8.28 -10.93 -3.90
CA LEU A 15 -9.62 -11.03 -3.37
C LEU A 15 -10.48 -11.80 -4.39
N LYS A 16 -11.09 -12.89 -3.93
CA LYS A 16 -12.00 -13.71 -4.72
C LYS A 16 -13.39 -13.08 -4.69
N TRP A 17 -13.94 -12.73 -5.85
CA TRP A 17 -15.31 -12.21 -5.91
C TRP A 17 -16.32 -13.32 -5.56
N LEU A 18 -17.04 -13.14 -4.46
CA LEU A 18 -18.09 -14.06 -4.02
C LEU A 18 -19.48 -13.47 -4.27
N PRO A 19 -20.48 -14.27 -4.66
CA PRO A 19 -21.89 -13.81 -4.73
C PRO A 19 -22.40 -13.22 -3.40
N LEU A 20 -21.78 -13.60 -2.27
CA LEU A 20 -22.04 -13.00 -0.96
C LEU A 20 -21.92 -11.46 -1.00
N TYR A 21 -20.98 -10.93 -1.79
CA TYR A 21 -20.69 -9.49 -1.85
C TYR A 21 -21.77 -8.65 -2.52
N GLU A 22 -22.74 -9.29 -3.18
CA GLU A 22 -23.94 -8.62 -3.70
C GLU A 22 -24.94 -8.26 -2.58
N LYS A 23 -24.85 -8.94 -1.43
CA LYS A 23 -25.77 -8.77 -0.28
C LYS A 23 -25.07 -8.23 0.97
N GLU A 24 -23.77 -8.44 1.08
CA GLU A 24 -22.97 -8.08 2.24
C GLU A 24 -21.65 -7.46 1.81
N LYS A 25 -21.29 -6.27 2.32
CA LYS A 25 -20.00 -5.66 1.95
C LYS A 25 -18.81 -6.50 2.43
N PRO A 26 -17.71 -6.58 1.66
CA PRO A 26 -16.45 -7.15 2.14
C PRO A 26 -15.96 -6.44 3.40
N PHE A 27 -15.55 -7.18 4.43
CA PHE A 27 -15.10 -6.60 5.69
C PHE A 27 -13.97 -7.40 6.37
N GLN A 28 -13.17 -6.71 7.16
CA GLN A 28 -12.21 -7.28 8.11
C GLN A 28 -12.26 -6.45 9.40
N ILE A 29 -12.47 -7.11 10.53
CA ILE A 29 -12.59 -6.55 11.87
C ILE A 29 -11.26 -6.78 12.58
N PHE A 30 -10.64 -5.70 13.04
CA PHE A 30 -9.36 -5.70 13.76
C PHE A 30 -9.52 -5.46 15.27
N ILE A 31 -10.75 -5.55 15.77
CA ILE A 31 -11.09 -5.38 17.20
C ILE A 31 -11.76 -6.66 17.73
N ASN A 32 -11.79 -6.78 19.05
CA ASN A 32 -12.52 -7.87 19.69
C ASN A 32 -14.03 -7.71 19.44
N ILE A 33 -14.65 -8.76 18.93
CA ILE A 33 -16.10 -8.82 18.74
C ILE A 33 -16.74 -9.04 20.12
N PRO A 34 -17.74 -8.22 20.53
CA PRO A 34 -18.45 -8.41 21.79
C PRO A 34 -18.97 -9.85 21.95
N GLU A 35 -18.95 -10.38 23.18
CA GLU A 35 -19.35 -11.78 23.46
C GLU A 35 -20.82 -12.07 23.16
N ASP A 36 -21.67 -11.04 23.12
CA ASP A 36 -23.11 -11.12 22.84
C ASP A 36 -23.48 -10.85 21.36
N ALA A 37 -22.53 -10.44 20.51
CA ALA A 37 -22.80 -10.20 19.10
C ALA A 37 -23.31 -11.45 18.35
N THR A 38 -24.39 -11.31 17.58
CA THR A 38 -24.99 -12.40 16.78
C THR A 38 -24.06 -12.92 15.68
N ASP A 39 -23.24 -12.05 15.10
CA ASP A 39 -22.21 -12.42 14.12
C ASP A 39 -20.82 -12.33 14.76
N LYS A 40 -20.08 -13.44 14.74
CA LYS A 40 -18.72 -13.58 15.29
C LYS A 40 -17.64 -13.58 14.23
N ARG A 41 -17.98 -13.39 12.95
CA ARG A 41 -16.99 -13.36 11.87
C ARG A 41 -16.12 -12.12 12.04
N THR A 42 -14.80 -12.33 12.07
CA THR A 42 -13.82 -11.23 11.98
C THR A 42 -13.56 -10.82 10.54
N THR A 43 -14.00 -11.61 9.56
CA THR A 43 -13.93 -11.24 8.15
C THR A 43 -14.89 -12.10 7.32
N ASN A 44 -15.31 -11.59 6.17
CA ASN A 44 -15.95 -12.38 5.11
C ASN A 44 -15.12 -12.40 3.81
N LEU A 45 -13.83 -12.00 3.88
CA LEU A 45 -12.93 -11.98 2.73
C LEU A 45 -12.48 -13.39 2.39
N ALA A 46 -12.59 -13.76 1.12
CA ALA A 46 -11.97 -14.95 0.56
C ALA A 46 -10.90 -14.53 -0.45
N PHE A 47 -9.79 -15.27 -0.49
CA PHE A 47 -8.70 -15.00 -1.42
C PHE A 47 -8.40 -16.21 -2.29
N GLU A 48 -7.91 -15.95 -3.49
CA GLU A 48 -7.42 -16.98 -4.41
C GLU A 48 -6.02 -16.65 -4.91
N ASN A 49 -5.25 -17.70 -5.18
CA ASN A 49 -3.90 -17.59 -5.70
C ASN A 49 -3.95 -17.55 -7.23
N VAL A 50 -3.54 -16.43 -7.82
CA VAL A 50 -3.48 -16.23 -9.27
C VAL A 50 -2.02 -16.13 -9.70
N LYS A 51 -1.66 -16.82 -10.78
CA LYS A 51 -0.33 -16.69 -11.38
C LYS A 51 -0.29 -15.42 -12.23
N VAL A 52 0.66 -14.55 -11.95
CA VAL A 52 0.87 -13.31 -12.68
C VAL A 52 2.33 -13.16 -13.09
N THR A 53 2.54 -12.54 -14.25
CA THR A 53 3.86 -12.13 -14.71
C THR A 53 4.16 -10.75 -14.14
N ILE A 54 5.23 -10.65 -13.36
CA ILE A 54 5.73 -9.38 -12.82
C ILE A 54 7.00 -9.00 -13.56
N GLU A 55 7.05 -7.74 -13.99
CA GLU A 55 8.21 -7.17 -14.65
C GLU A 55 8.83 -6.08 -13.78
N ASP A 56 10.16 -5.93 -13.86
CA ASP A 56 10.85 -4.84 -13.18
C ASP A 56 10.51 -3.53 -13.89
N VAL A 57 9.87 -2.60 -13.18
CA VAL A 57 9.57 -1.28 -13.73
C VAL A 57 10.80 -0.57 -14.34
N ARG A 58 12.00 -0.86 -13.84
CA ARG A 58 13.25 -0.25 -14.32
C ARG A 58 13.66 -0.72 -15.71
N SER A 59 13.06 -1.77 -16.27
CA SER A 59 13.28 -2.18 -17.66
C SER A 59 12.53 -1.32 -18.66
N PHE A 60 11.61 -0.46 -18.21
CA PHE A 60 10.85 0.44 -19.07
C PHE A 60 11.51 1.82 -19.20
N PRO A 61 11.33 2.53 -20.34
CA PRO A 61 11.73 3.92 -20.46
C PRO A 61 11.08 4.81 -19.39
N ARG A 62 11.77 5.87 -18.94
CA ARG A 62 11.31 6.73 -17.82
C ARG A 62 9.93 7.34 -18.03
N ASN A 63 9.52 7.60 -19.27
CA ASN A 63 8.24 8.19 -19.65
C ASN A 63 7.21 7.15 -20.13
N HIS A 64 7.45 5.86 -19.87
CA HIS A 64 6.52 4.80 -20.27
C HIS A 64 5.21 4.88 -19.47
N PHE A 65 5.32 5.04 -18.14
CA PHE A 65 4.18 5.16 -17.24
C PHE A 65 3.86 6.63 -16.96
N LEU A 66 2.83 7.14 -17.63
CA LEU A 66 2.32 8.50 -17.45
C LEU A 66 1.11 8.51 -16.52
N LEU A 67 1.06 9.52 -15.62
CA LEU A 67 0.02 9.66 -14.61
C LEU A 67 -1.39 9.68 -15.23
N ASP A 68 -1.63 10.52 -16.23
CA ASP A 68 -2.96 10.66 -16.86
C ASP A 68 -3.42 9.43 -17.65
N LYS A 69 -2.47 8.56 -18.04
CA LYS A 69 -2.77 7.36 -18.82
C LYS A 69 -2.88 6.10 -17.97
N HIS A 70 -2.08 5.98 -16.91
CA HIS A 70 -1.96 4.75 -16.12
C HIS A 70 -2.41 4.92 -14.66
N GLY A 71 -2.67 6.15 -14.21
CA GLY A 71 -2.94 6.47 -12.81
C GLY A 71 -1.70 6.49 -11.93
N PHE A 72 -0.50 6.33 -12.50
CA PHE A 72 0.78 6.42 -11.79
C PHE A 72 1.93 6.81 -12.72
N THR A 73 3.02 7.29 -12.12
CA THR A 73 4.31 7.59 -12.77
C THR A 73 5.45 7.28 -11.80
N TYR A 74 6.66 7.08 -12.32
CA TYR A 74 7.86 6.81 -11.53
C TYR A 74 8.85 7.95 -11.63
N HIS A 75 9.33 8.42 -10.48
CA HIS A 75 10.38 9.44 -10.39
C HIS A 75 11.57 8.90 -9.60
N SER A 76 12.78 9.19 -10.09
CA SER A 76 13.98 9.04 -9.28
C SER A 76 14.06 10.21 -8.32
N HIS A 77 14.04 9.94 -7.02
CA HIS A 77 14.14 10.95 -5.98
C HIS A 77 15.03 10.43 -4.86
N TYR A 78 15.93 11.27 -4.38
CA TYR A 78 16.79 10.94 -3.24
C TYR A 78 16.03 11.24 -1.94
N LEU A 79 15.82 10.21 -1.12
CA LEU A 79 15.20 10.35 0.19
C LEU A 79 16.26 10.18 1.29
N GLN A 80 16.35 11.15 2.20
CA GLN A 80 17.14 11.01 3.41
C GLN A 80 16.36 10.20 4.45
N LEU A 81 16.97 9.17 5.04
CA LEU A 81 16.28 8.22 5.92
C LEU A 81 15.80 8.85 7.23
N ASP A 82 16.48 9.89 7.69
CA ASP A 82 16.09 10.63 8.88
C ASP A 82 14.80 11.42 8.66
N HIS A 83 14.39 11.72 7.42
CA HIS A 83 13.08 12.32 7.14
C HIS A 83 11.90 11.45 7.55
N ILE A 84 12.11 10.15 7.80
CA ILE A 84 11.07 9.18 8.18
C ILE A 84 11.34 8.52 9.53
N ALA A 85 12.16 9.14 10.38
CA ALA A 85 12.53 8.60 11.69
C ALA A 85 11.37 8.59 12.70
N ASP A 86 10.55 9.64 12.67
CA ASP A 86 9.44 9.89 13.58
C ASP A 86 8.40 10.82 12.93
N ARG A 87 7.30 11.08 13.63
CA ARG A 87 6.20 11.93 13.16
C ARG A 87 6.66 13.33 12.78
N GLU A 88 7.44 13.97 13.65
CA GLU A 88 7.92 15.33 13.43
C GLU A 88 8.77 15.40 12.17
N SER A 89 9.68 14.44 11.99
CA SER A 89 10.51 14.32 10.81
C SER A 89 9.70 14.14 9.53
N VAL A 90 8.64 13.32 9.59
CA VAL A 90 7.76 13.13 8.44
C VAL A 90 7.04 14.43 8.09
N GLU A 91 6.39 15.04 9.08
CA GLU A 91 5.55 16.21 8.86
C GLU A 91 6.36 17.46 8.47
N GLN A 92 7.56 17.64 9.03
CA GLN A 92 8.38 18.83 8.81
C GLN A 92 9.41 18.67 7.67
N ARG A 93 9.75 17.45 7.25
CA ARG A 93 10.80 17.21 6.25
C ARG A 93 10.36 16.35 5.09
N TYR A 94 9.75 15.19 5.36
CA TYR A 94 9.30 14.29 4.30
C TYR A 94 8.17 14.90 3.47
N LEU A 95 7.05 15.32 4.10
CA LEU A 95 5.89 15.83 3.39
C LEU A 95 6.21 17.11 2.58
N PRO A 96 6.97 18.10 3.10
CA PRO A 96 7.40 19.24 2.29
C PRO A 96 8.29 18.85 1.10
N ALA A 97 9.20 17.88 1.28
CA ALA A 97 10.01 17.37 0.19
C ALA A 97 9.17 16.66 -0.89
N MET A 98 8.14 15.91 -0.48
CA MET A 98 7.20 15.28 -1.40
C MET A 98 6.32 16.31 -2.13
N GLU A 99 5.88 17.38 -1.46
CA GLU A 99 5.15 18.47 -2.12
C GLU A 99 6.03 19.14 -3.17
N SER A 100 7.30 19.43 -2.85
CA SER A 100 8.25 19.98 -3.82
C SER A 100 8.45 19.05 -5.01
N LEU A 101 8.58 17.74 -4.77
CA LEU A 101 8.66 16.73 -5.83
C LEU A 101 7.42 16.75 -6.72
N LEU A 102 6.22 16.71 -6.13
CA LEU A 102 4.95 16.73 -6.88
C LEU A 102 4.80 17.99 -7.73
N ARG A 103 5.10 19.17 -7.17
CA ARG A 103 5.05 20.44 -7.92
C ARG A 103 6.08 20.52 -9.04
N SER A 104 7.23 19.86 -8.90
CA SER A 104 8.24 19.79 -9.95
C SER A 104 7.92 18.76 -11.04
N ALA A 105 7.20 17.70 -10.68
CA ALA A 105 6.93 16.56 -11.54
C ALA A 105 5.63 16.71 -12.35
N LEU A 106 4.68 17.49 -11.85
CA LEU A 106 3.34 17.64 -12.41
C LEU A 106 3.12 19.09 -12.86
N GLU A 107 2.46 19.25 -14.00
CA GLU A 107 2.05 20.56 -14.49
C GLU A 107 0.84 21.07 -13.71
N SER A 108 0.71 22.39 -13.57
CA SER A 108 -0.49 23.05 -13.05
C SER A 108 -0.95 22.62 -11.65
N VAL A 109 -0.02 22.32 -10.73
CA VAL A 109 -0.35 21.99 -9.34
C VAL A 109 -0.71 23.26 -8.55
N ASP A 110 -2.00 23.49 -8.31
CA ASP A 110 -2.47 24.58 -7.45
C ASP A 110 -2.18 24.30 -5.97
N ARG A 111 -2.59 23.13 -5.48
CA ARG A 111 -2.49 22.75 -4.06
C ARG A 111 -2.16 21.28 -3.90
N VAL A 112 -1.27 20.97 -2.96
CA VAL A 112 -1.05 19.62 -2.43
C VAL A 112 -1.67 19.54 -1.03
N PHE A 113 -2.38 18.44 -0.76
CA PHE A 113 -2.93 18.16 0.57
C PHE A 113 -2.71 16.68 0.91
N PHE A 114 -1.92 16.43 1.95
CA PHE A 114 -1.66 15.09 2.44
C PHE A 114 -2.76 14.68 3.42
N PHE A 115 -3.68 13.83 2.96
CA PHE A 115 -4.81 13.37 3.77
C PHE A 115 -4.44 12.24 4.74
N ASP A 116 -3.45 11.43 4.40
CA ASP A 116 -2.96 10.31 5.22
C ASP A 116 -1.50 9.99 4.89
N TRP A 117 -0.78 9.45 5.87
CA TRP A 117 0.55 8.88 5.70
C TRP A 117 0.78 7.81 6.77
N ARG A 118 1.63 6.83 6.47
CA ARG A 118 1.96 5.74 7.40
C ARG A 118 3.35 5.21 7.12
N LEU A 119 4.11 4.95 8.18
CA LEU A 119 5.37 4.22 8.08
C LEU A 119 5.10 2.73 7.78
N ARG A 120 5.74 2.19 6.74
CA ARG A 120 5.62 0.77 6.35
C ARG A 120 6.97 0.09 6.25
N LYS A 121 7.09 -1.09 6.84
CA LYS A 121 8.30 -1.92 6.80
C LYS A 121 7.94 -3.37 6.55
N ASN A 122 8.72 -4.04 5.72
CA ASN A 122 8.64 -5.48 5.57
C ASN A 122 9.40 -6.16 6.72
N ALA A 123 8.81 -6.16 7.91
CA ALA A 123 9.29 -6.89 9.08
C ALA A 123 8.25 -7.93 9.53
N PRO A 124 8.67 -9.05 10.15
CA PRO A 124 7.73 -9.95 10.82
C PRO A 124 6.97 -9.21 11.93
N GLU A 125 5.67 -9.46 12.04
CA GLU A 125 4.89 -9.02 13.21
C GLU A 125 5.16 -9.97 14.38
N THR A 126 5.21 -9.41 15.59
CA THR A 126 5.16 -10.22 16.81
C THR A 126 3.71 -10.66 17.00
N GLU A 127 3.47 -11.98 17.06
CA GLU A 127 2.14 -12.52 17.33
C GLU A 127 1.58 -11.94 18.64
N GLY A 128 0.33 -11.47 18.61
CA GLY A 128 -0.31 -10.82 19.75
C GLY A 128 0.11 -9.36 20.00
N ALA A 129 0.91 -8.74 19.13
CA ALA A 129 1.21 -7.32 19.23
C ALA A 129 -0.06 -6.48 19.07
N LEU A 130 -0.29 -5.58 20.04
CA LEU A 130 -1.31 -4.54 19.92
C LEU A 130 -0.76 -3.42 19.04
N ILE A 131 -1.50 -3.07 18.00
CA ILE A 131 -1.16 -2.01 17.06
C ILE A 131 -2.17 -0.87 17.27
N ASP A 132 -1.69 0.32 17.60
CA ASP A 132 -2.52 1.51 17.54
C ASP A 132 -2.65 2.00 16.10
N LEU A 133 -3.82 1.83 15.50
CA LEU A 133 -4.09 2.29 14.14
C LEU A 133 -4.12 3.82 14.02
N ASN A 134 -4.18 4.58 15.10
CA ASN A 134 -4.07 6.05 15.07
C ASN A 134 -2.61 6.53 15.09
N ASP A 135 -1.69 5.67 15.51
CA ASP A 135 -0.27 6.00 15.48
C ASP A 135 0.32 5.73 14.08
N LEU A 136 0.49 6.80 13.31
CA LEU A 136 1.05 6.77 11.96
C LEU A 136 2.53 6.33 11.91
N THR A 137 3.21 6.28 13.06
CA THR A 137 4.64 5.95 13.16
C THR A 137 4.89 4.48 13.53
N THR A 138 3.88 3.79 14.05
CA THR A 138 3.95 2.33 14.22
C THR A 138 4.06 1.68 12.84
N TRP A 139 5.14 0.92 12.64
CA TRP A 139 5.44 0.27 11.36
C TRP A 139 4.40 -0.80 11.04
N LEU A 140 3.65 -0.59 9.95
CA LEU A 140 2.75 -1.62 9.40
C LEU A 140 3.45 -2.41 8.29
N ARG A 141 3.01 -3.67 8.11
CA ARG A 141 3.40 -4.42 6.92
C ARG A 141 2.81 -3.76 5.65
N PRO A 142 3.45 -3.97 4.49
CA PRO A 142 2.80 -3.73 3.21
C PRO A 142 1.53 -4.59 3.09
N ALA A 143 0.57 -4.14 2.27
CA ALA A 143 -0.58 -4.97 1.93
C ALA A 143 -0.11 -6.26 1.25
N LEU A 144 -0.63 -7.41 1.70
CA LEU A 144 -0.27 -8.74 1.19
C LEU A 144 -1.32 -9.32 0.23
N HIS A 145 -2.47 -8.66 0.12
CA HIS A 145 -3.61 -9.10 -0.67
C HIS A 145 -3.98 -8.03 -1.69
N LEU A 146 -4.30 -8.45 -2.91
CA LEU A 146 -4.63 -7.58 -4.03
C LEU A 146 -6.14 -7.50 -4.23
N HIS A 147 -6.65 -6.34 -4.63
CA HIS A 147 -8.07 -6.04 -4.59
C HIS A 147 -8.87 -6.57 -5.78
N VAL A 148 -8.29 -6.60 -6.99
CA VAL A 148 -8.98 -7.02 -8.21
C VAL A 148 -8.17 -8.10 -8.90
N GLY A 149 -8.62 -9.35 -8.80
CA GLY A 149 -8.28 -10.36 -9.79
C GLY A 149 -9.16 -10.11 -11.00
N THR A 150 -8.56 -9.90 -12.18
CA THR A 150 -9.27 -9.94 -13.46
C THR A 150 -9.72 -11.36 -13.77
#